data_AF-A0A7Y4L7K6-F1
#
_entry.id   AF-A0A7Y4L7K6-F1
#
_cell.length_a   1.000
_cell.length_b   1.000
_cell.length_c   1.000
_cell.angle_alpha   90.00
_cell.angle_beta   90.00
_cell.angle_gamma   90.00
#
_symmetry.space_group_name_H-M   'P 1'
#
loop_
_entity.id
_entity.type
_entity.pdbx_description
1 polymer ?
#
loop_
_entity_poly.entity_id
_entity_poly.type
_entity_poly.pdbx_seq_one_letter_code
_entity_poly.pdbx_strand_id
1 'polypeptide(L)'
;MITTATIITAAAVVSALGVFLALGRRLWKRGRVLTTKLGAASDALLGRDAILHPDTGAELAPATPGLGIRLAGLEEAVATMARTQAEYAALSGQVTELAGALSAHVRSEDERNHEMWAAIRELTARIPKAD
;
A
#
# COMPACT_ATOMS: atom_id res chain seq x y z
N MET A 1 52.79 -61.94 0.40
CA MET A 1 51.75 -61.48 -0.56
C MET A 1 50.51 -60.87 0.11
N ILE A 2 50.59 -60.42 1.37
CA ILE A 2 49.41 -59.93 2.13
C ILE A 2 49.24 -58.40 2.04
N THR A 3 50.25 -57.66 1.55
CA THR A 3 50.33 -56.20 1.69
C THR A 3 49.42 -55.42 0.74
N THR A 4 49.15 -55.90 -0.47
CA THR A 4 48.38 -55.13 -1.46
C THR A 4 46.88 -55.11 -1.15
N ALA A 5 46.32 -56.23 -0.69
CA ALA A 5 44.90 -56.34 -0.36
C ALA A 5 44.50 -55.41 0.79
N THR A 6 45.29 -55.35 1.87
CA THR A 6 45.00 -54.50 3.04
C THR A 6 45.08 -53.00 2.72
N ILE A 7 46.00 -52.60 1.83
CA ILE A 7 46.13 -51.20 1.40
C ILE A 7 44.91 -50.76 0.60
N ILE A 8 44.38 -51.64 -0.27
CA ILE A 8 43.18 -51.35 -1.08
C ILE A 8 41.95 -51.21 -0.18
N THR A 9 41.78 -52.10 0.81
CA THR A 9 40.65 -52.02 1.76
C THR A 9 40.72 -50.76 2.62
N ALA A 10 41.92 -50.40 3.11
CA ALA A 10 42.12 -49.19 3.90
C ALA A 10 41.82 -47.92 3.09
N ALA A 11 42.26 -47.87 1.83
CA ALA A 11 41.96 -46.75 0.93
C ALA A 11 40.44 -46.62 0.69
N ALA A 12 39.74 -47.73 0.45
CA ALA A 12 38.29 -47.73 0.22
C ALA A 12 37.51 -47.23 1.44
N VAL A 13 37.90 -47.61 2.66
CA VAL A 13 37.26 -47.12 3.90
C VAL A 13 37.49 -45.63 4.10
N VAL A 14 38.70 -45.13 3.86
CA VAL A 14 39.01 -43.70 3.97
C VAL A 14 38.24 -42.88 2.94
N SER A 15 38.13 -43.36 1.69
CA SER A 15 37.34 -42.71 0.66
C SER A 15 35.84 -42.70 1.01
N ALA A 16 35.30 -43.82 1.51
CA ALA A 16 33.90 -43.89 1.91
C ALA A 16 33.59 -42.93 3.08
N LEU A 17 34.47 -42.85 4.08
CA LEU A 17 34.33 -41.94 5.20
C LEU A 17 34.41 -40.47 4.75
N GLY A 18 35.32 -40.15 3.82
CA GLY A 18 35.43 -38.82 3.23
C GLY A 18 34.17 -38.38 2.50
N VAL A 19 33.58 -39.28 1.68
CA VAL A 19 32.30 -39.02 0.99
C VAL A 19 31.17 -38.83 1.99
N PHE A 20 31.10 -39.66 3.04
CA PHE A 20 30.09 -39.57 4.09
C PHE A 20 30.15 -38.24 4.84
N LEU A 21 31.35 -37.82 5.26
CA LEU A 21 31.56 -36.52 5.92
C LEU A 21 31.24 -35.35 4.99
N ALA A 22 31.59 -35.44 3.71
CA ALA A 22 31.26 -34.41 2.72
C ALA A 22 29.74 -34.28 2.51
N LEU A 23 29.01 -35.39 2.43
CA LEU A 23 27.55 -35.40 2.38
C LEU A 23 26.93 -34.86 3.66
N GLY A 24 27.41 -35.27 4.83
CA GLY A 24 26.95 -34.76 6.12
C GLY A 24 27.12 -33.25 6.24
N ARG A 25 28.28 -32.72 5.83
CA ARG A 25 28.54 -31.26 5.82
C ARG A 25 27.62 -30.52 4.85
N ARG A 26 27.32 -31.11 3.70
CA ARG A 26 26.40 -30.53 2.70
C ARG A 26 24.96 -30.51 3.20
N LEU A 27 24.50 -31.59 3.82
CA LEU A 27 23.17 -31.68 4.43
C LEU A 27 23.03 -30.69 5.59
N TRP A 28 24.06 -30.56 6.43
CA TRP A 28 24.03 -29.61 7.54
C TRP A 28 23.97 -28.16 7.08
N LYS A 29 24.74 -27.79 6.04
CA LYS A 29 24.64 -26.46 5.41
C LYS A 29 23.25 -26.19 4.85
N ARG A 30 22.63 -27.17 4.19
CA ARG A 30 21.26 -27.03 3.65
C ARG A 30 20.20 -26.93 4.75
N GLY A 31 20.31 -27.75 5.79
CA GLY A 31 19.41 -27.70 6.95
C GLY A 31 19.44 -26.34 7.64
N ARG A 32 20.63 -25.77 7.83
CA ARG A 32 20.81 -24.45 8.46
C ARG A 32 20.16 -23.31 7.67
N VAL A 33 20.14 -23.39 6.33
CA VAL A 33 19.45 -22.40 5.47
C VAL A 33 17.93 -22.56 5.57
N LEU A 34 17.41 -23.79 5.73
CA LEU A 34 15.98 -23.98 5.94
C LEU A 34 15.52 -23.39 7.26
N THR A 35 16.27 -23.62 8.35
CA THR A 35 15.89 -23.11 9.67
C THR A 35 15.91 -21.59 9.73
N THR A 36 16.86 -20.93 9.07
CA THR A 36 16.87 -19.45 9.02
C THR A 36 15.70 -18.89 8.22
N LYS A 37 15.31 -19.55 7.13
CA LYS A 37 14.13 -19.14 6.35
C LYS A 37 12.82 -19.34 7.11
N LEU A 38 12.71 -20.44 7.86
CA LEU A 38 11.55 -20.69 8.73
C LEU A 38 11.46 -19.67 9.86
N GLY A 39 12.58 -19.33 10.49
CA GLY A 39 12.64 -18.24 11.48
C GLY A 39 12.21 -16.91 10.88
N ALA A 40 12.78 -16.52 9.73
CA ALA A 40 12.40 -15.29 9.05
C ALA A 40 10.92 -15.26 8.62
N ALA A 41 10.36 -16.39 8.20
CA ALA A 41 8.93 -16.50 7.87
C ALA A 41 8.04 -16.38 9.11
N SER A 42 8.44 -16.99 10.24
CA SER A 42 7.76 -16.86 11.52
C SER A 42 7.81 -15.44 12.04
N ASP A 43 8.98 -14.79 12.00
CA ASP A 43 9.17 -13.40 12.39
C ASP A 43 8.35 -12.45 11.51
N ALA A 44 8.22 -12.74 10.22
CA ALA A 44 7.35 -11.97 9.33
C ALA A 44 5.86 -12.16 9.67
N LEU A 45 5.43 -13.38 9.96
CA LEU A 45 4.03 -13.71 10.25
C LEU A 45 3.58 -13.15 11.60
N LEU A 46 4.35 -13.43 12.64
CA LEU A 46 4.03 -13.08 14.03
C LEU A 46 4.52 -11.69 14.43
N GLY A 47 5.52 -11.18 13.72
CA GLY A 47 6.24 -9.98 14.11
C GLY A 47 7.47 -10.31 14.93
N ARG A 48 8.30 -9.30 15.14
CA ARG A 48 9.53 -9.37 15.93
C ARG A 48 9.55 -8.22 16.92
N ASP A 49 9.87 -8.50 18.17
CA ASP A 49 10.11 -7.48 19.19
C ASP A 49 11.32 -6.62 18.85
N ALA A 50 11.39 -5.45 19.48
CA ALA A 50 12.54 -4.56 19.37
C ALA A 50 13.79 -5.24 19.94
N ILE A 51 14.90 -5.15 19.22
CA ILE A 51 16.19 -5.62 19.73
C ILE A 51 16.76 -4.50 20.59
N LEU A 52 16.91 -4.74 21.89
CA LEU A 52 17.49 -3.80 22.84
C LEU A 52 18.94 -4.17 23.17
N HIS A 53 19.77 -3.17 23.40
CA HIS A 53 21.12 -3.37 23.92
C HIS A 53 21.02 -3.84 25.37
N PRO A 54 21.65 -4.97 25.74
CA PRO A 54 21.45 -5.61 27.05
C PRO A 54 21.85 -4.71 28.23
N ASP A 55 22.90 -3.90 28.07
CA ASP A 55 23.44 -3.09 29.17
C ASP A 55 22.84 -1.69 29.27
N THR A 56 22.38 -1.12 28.16
CA THR A 56 21.93 0.29 28.10
C THR A 56 20.43 0.42 27.84
N GLY A 57 19.75 -0.68 27.48
CA GLY A 57 18.36 -0.67 27.05
C GLY A 57 18.12 0.09 25.75
N ALA A 58 19.17 0.57 25.08
CA ALA A 58 19.05 1.33 23.85
C ALA A 58 18.52 0.45 22.71
N GLU A 59 17.53 0.95 21.97
CA GLU A 59 16.95 0.24 20.84
C GLU A 59 17.97 0.14 19.70
N LEU A 60 18.38 -1.09 19.39
CA LEU A 60 19.31 -1.41 18.31
C LEU A 60 18.57 -1.67 16.99
N ALA A 61 17.35 -2.20 17.08
CA ALA A 61 16.48 -2.38 15.91
C ALA A 61 15.00 -2.36 16.32
N PRO A 62 14.13 -1.75 15.48
CA PRO A 62 12.73 -1.61 15.81
C PRO A 62 11.95 -2.91 15.78
N ALA A 63 10.89 -2.91 16.59
CA ALA A 63 9.86 -3.92 16.54
C ALA A 63 9.19 -3.89 15.17
N THR A 64 9.06 -5.06 14.55
CA THR A 64 8.36 -5.20 13.27
C THR A 64 7.02 -5.88 13.53
N PRO A 65 5.88 -5.20 13.31
CA PRO A 65 4.58 -5.82 13.53
C PRO A 65 4.36 -6.96 12.54
N GLY A 66 3.73 -8.03 13.02
CA GLY A 66 3.39 -9.18 12.20
C GLY A 66 2.51 -8.81 11.01
N LEU A 67 2.57 -9.63 9.95
CA LEU A 67 1.82 -9.40 8.72
C LEU A 67 0.32 -9.21 8.94
N GLY A 68 -0.29 -9.92 9.90
CA GLY A 68 -1.72 -9.77 10.19
C GLY A 68 -2.12 -8.35 10.62
N ILE A 69 -1.35 -7.73 11.53
CA ILE A 69 -1.59 -6.35 11.98
C ILE A 69 -1.38 -5.36 10.83
N ARG A 70 -0.32 -5.58 10.03
CA ARG A 70 -0.03 -4.74 8.86
C ARG A 70 -1.15 -4.84 7.81
N LEU A 71 -1.69 -6.04 7.60
CA LEU A 71 -2.78 -6.28 6.66
C LEU A 71 -4.07 -5.61 7.15
N ALA A 72 -4.41 -5.76 8.43
CA ALA A 72 -5.57 -5.09 9.03
C ALA A 72 -5.48 -3.56 8.89
N GLY A 73 -4.30 -2.97 9.12
CA GLY A 73 -4.08 -1.54 8.90
C GLY A 73 -4.24 -1.12 7.43
N LEU A 74 -3.80 -1.96 6.48
CA LEU A 74 -4.02 -1.72 5.06
C LEU A 74 -5.50 -1.83 4.67
N GLU A 75 -6.21 -2.82 5.20
CA GLU A 75 -7.64 -3.00 4.96
C GLU A 75 -8.44 -1.79 5.48
N GLU A 76 -8.11 -1.29 6.67
CA GLU A 76 -8.73 -0.10 7.24
C GLU A 76 -8.43 1.16 6.41
N ALA A 77 -7.18 1.33 5.96
CA ALA A 77 -6.79 2.43 5.08
C ALA A 77 -7.56 2.39 3.75
N VAL A 78 -7.67 1.21 3.13
CA VAL A 78 -8.43 1.02 1.89
C VAL A 78 -9.92 1.30 2.11
N ALA A 79 -10.50 0.82 3.21
CA ALA A 79 -11.89 1.09 3.55
C ALA A 79 -12.16 2.60 3.74
N THR A 80 -11.21 3.30 4.37
CA THR A 80 -11.27 4.76 4.55
C THR A 80 -11.19 5.47 3.21
N MET A 81 -10.23 5.12 2.36
CA MET A 81 -10.11 5.69 1.02
C MET A 81 -11.38 5.48 0.18
N ALA A 82 -11.99 4.30 0.26
CA ALA A 82 -13.24 4.01 -0.46
C ALA A 82 -14.40 4.92 0.02
N ARG A 83 -14.54 5.14 1.33
CA ARG A 83 -15.53 6.08 1.87
C ARG A 83 -15.26 7.50 1.39
N THR A 84 -14.02 7.96 1.51
CA THR A 84 -13.63 9.31 1.09
C THR A 84 -13.87 9.52 -0.41
N GLN A 85 -13.61 8.53 -1.26
CA GLN A 85 -13.92 8.60 -2.69
C GLN A 85 -15.43 8.73 -2.96
N ALA A 86 -16.26 7.99 -2.23
CA ALA A 86 -17.72 8.10 -2.35
C ALA A 86 -18.22 9.50 -1.92
N GLU A 87 -17.67 10.05 -0.83
CA GLU A 87 -17.98 11.41 -0.37
C GLU A 87 -17.56 12.46 -1.42
N TYR A 88 -16.37 12.33 -2.00
CA TYR A 88 -15.92 13.22 -3.09
C TYR A 88 -16.82 13.14 -4.32
N ALA A 89 -17.26 11.93 -4.71
CA ALA A 89 -18.17 11.76 -5.82
C ALA A 89 -19.53 12.43 -5.56
N ALA A 90 -20.08 12.28 -4.35
CA ALA A 90 -21.31 12.92 -3.93
C ALA A 90 -21.18 14.45 -3.93
N LEU A 91 -20.09 14.98 -3.36
CA LEU A 91 -19.81 16.41 -3.33
C LEU A 91 -19.65 16.98 -4.75
N SER A 92 -18.94 16.26 -5.63
CA SER A 92 -18.81 16.65 -7.04
C SER A 92 -20.18 16.74 -7.72
N GLY A 93 -21.08 15.79 -7.44
CA GLY A 93 -22.46 15.83 -7.93
C GLY A 93 -23.21 17.08 -7.47
N GLN A 94 -23.12 17.40 -6.17
CA GLN A 94 -23.74 18.61 -5.60
C GLN A 94 -23.20 19.90 -6.22
N VAL A 95 -21.89 19.98 -6.46
CA VAL A 95 -21.28 21.13 -7.12
C VAL A 95 -21.78 21.28 -8.56
N THR A 96 -21.91 20.18 -9.30
CA THR A 96 -22.48 20.20 -10.66
C THR A 96 -23.93 20.65 -10.65
N GLU A 97 -24.74 20.15 -9.72
CA GLU A 97 -26.14 20.56 -9.57
C GLU A 97 -26.25 22.05 -9.25
N LEU A 98 -25.48 22.54 -8.28
CA LEU A 98 -25.46 23.94 -7.89
C LEU A 98 -24.99 24.84 -9.05
N ALA A 99 -23.97 24.43 -9.79
CA ALA A 99 -23.50 25.16 -10.96
C ALA A 99 -24.59 25.25 -12.05
N GLY A 100 -25.37 24.17 -12.24
CA GLY A 100 -26.51 24.15 -13.14
C GLY A 100 -27.62 25.11 -12.68
N ALA A 101 -27.98 25.06 -11.40
CA ALA A 101 -28.99 25.93 -10.80
C ALA A 101 -28.60 27.41 -10.88
N LEU A 102 -27.34 27.74 -10.57
CA LEU A 102 -26.82 29.10 -10.70
C LEU A 102 -26.86 29.59 -12.15
N SER A 103 -26.47 28.74 -13.10
CA SER A 103 -26.50 29.08 -14.53
C SER A 103 -27.93 29.35 -15.02
N ALA A 104 -28.90 28.56 -14.56
CA ALA A 104 -30.31 28.77 -14.87
C ALA A 104 -30.83 30.08 -14.27
N HIS A 105 -30.45 30.37 -13.01
CA HIS A 105 -30.86 31.60 -12.34
C HIS A 105 -30.30 32.85 -13.04
N VAL A 106 -29.01 32.85 -13.40
CA VAL A 106 -28.38 33.95 -14.14
C VAL A 106 -29.09 34.20 -15.47
N ARG A 107 -29.44 33.15 -16.21
CA ARG A 107 -30.21 33.28 -17.46
C ARG A 107 -31.57 33.93 -17.22
N SER A 108 -32.28 33.53 -16.16
CA SER A 108 -33.59 34.12 -15.82
C SER A 108 -33.53 35.60 -15.42
N GLU A 109 -32.41 36.03 -14.80
CA GLU A 109 -32.16 37.44 -14.48
C GLU A 109 -31.84 38.23 -15.75
N ASP A 110 -31.07 37.66 -16.68
CA ASP A 110 -30.75 38.29 -17.97
C ASP A 110 -32.01 38.49 -18.82
N GLU A 111 -32.87 37.48 -18.90
CA GLU A 111 -34.17 37.56 -19.59
C GLU A 111 -35.06 38.66 -18.99
N ARG A 112 -35.21 38.69 -17.66
CA ARG A 112 -35.98 39.73 -16.96
C ARG A 112 -35.40 41.13 -17.17
N ASN A 113 -34.07 41.26 -17.14
CA ASN A 113 -33.41 42.53 -17.42
C ASN A 113 -33.67 42.97 -18.86
N HIS A 114 -33.60 42.05 -19.83
CA HIS A 114 -33.88 42.34 -21.23
C HIS A 114 -35.32 42.83 -21.44
N GLU A 115 -36.30 42.16 -20.82
CA GLU A 115 -37.71 42.56 -20.83
C GLU A 115 -37.92 43.94 -20.19
N MET A 116 -37.31 44.17 -19.03
CA MET A 116 -37.36 45.47 -18.35
C MET A 116 -36.81 46.59 -19.22
N TRP A 117 -35.66 46.39 -19.86
CA TRP A 117 -35.07 47.37 -20.77
C TRP A 117 -35.89 47.59 -22.05
N ALA A 118 -36.55 46.55 -22.55
CA ALA A 118 -37.50 46.68 -23.66
C ALA A 118 -38.69 47.56 -23.27
N ALA A 119 -39.28 47.32 -22.09
CA ALA A 119 -40.40 48.10 -21.57
C ALA A 119 -40.02 49.58 -21.33
N ILE A 120 -38.84 49.83 -20.74
CA ILE A 120 -38.33 51.21 -20.54
C ILE A 120 -38.18 51.93 -21.88
N ARG A 121 -37.64 51.26 -22.91
CA ARG A 121 -37.52 51.84 -24.27
C ARG A 121 -38.89 52.16 -24.87
N GLU A 122 -39.88 51.28 -24.73
CA GLU A 122 -41.22 51.54 -25.21
C GLU A 122 -41.87 52.74 -24.48
N LEU A 123 -41.75 52.80 -23.16
CA LEU A 123 -42.25 53.93 -22.37
C LEU A 123 -41.58 55.25 -22.78
N THR A 124 -40.26 55.22 -22.99
CA THR A 124 -39.49 56.40 -23.42
C THR A 124 -39.93 56.88 -24.81
N ALA A 125 -40.22 55.96 -25.73
CA ALA A 125 -40.70 56.29 -27.08
C ALA A 125 -42.10 56.94 -27.09
N ARG A 126 -42.91 56.71 -26.05
CA ARG A 126 -44.25 57.32 -25.90
C ARG A 126 -44.22 58.72 -25.29
N ILE A 127 -43.10 59.17 -24.72
CA ILE A 127 -42.98 60.52 -24.17
C ILE A 127 -42.83 61.51 -25.34
N PRO A 128 -43.76 62.46 -25.53
CA PRO A 128 -43.63 63.47 -26.57
C PRO A 128 -42.40 64.33 -26.29
N LYS A 129 -41.58 64.60 -27.32
CA LYS A 129 -40.48 65.55 -27.20
C LYS A 129 -41.09 66.94 -26.97
N ALA A 130 -40.75 67.56 -25.84
CA ALA A 130 -41.07 68.96 -25.62
C ALA A 130 -40.15 69.78 -26.53
N ASP A 131 -40.75 70.40 -27.55
CA ASP A 131 -40.13 71.45 -28.36
C ASP A 131 -39.94 72.74 -27.54
#